data_AF-A0A3G6S2D5-F1
#
_entry.id   AF-A0A3G6S2D5-F1
#
_cell.length_a   1.000
_cell.length_b   1.000
_cell.length_c   1.000
_cell.angle_alpha   90.00
_cell.angle_beta   90.00
_cell.angle_gamma   90.00
#
_symmetry.space_group_name_H-M   'P 1'
#
loop_
_entity.id
_entity.type
_entity.pdbx_description
1 polymer ?
#
loop_
_entity_poly.entity_id
_entity_poly.type
_entity_poly.pdbx_seq_one_letter_code
_entity_poly.pdbx_strand_id
1 'polypeptide(L)'
;MFELELNKNKISTFTAFAFNFIDDNDRAAAANAIGNLNKGKNEGVFKSQIKPSDIAAIEELLNYIDFPNLNNSYSISATDNPSSTLTIVYNTGKIKKIKKIEDYGLVGTYGLKKLYKILFNLRFNQDWEKMP
;
A
#
# COMPACT_ATOMS: atom_id res chain seq x y z
N MET A 1 -7.48 3.08 5.33
CA MET A 1 -6.12 3.39 5.77
C MET A 1 -5.39 2.14 6.19
N PHE A 2 -4.15 1.98 5.75
CA PHE A 2 -3.35 0.79 6.05
C PHE A 2 -1.86 1.02 5.84
N GLU A 3 -1.07 0.08 6.33
CA GLU A 3 0.33 -0.12 5.94
C GLU A 3 0.46 -1.52 5.33
N LEU A 4 1.26 -1.63 4.26
CA LEU A 4 1.51 -2.88 3.56
C LEU A 4 3.02 -3.02 3.34
N GLU A 5 3.61 -4.06 3.93
CA GLU A 5 5.01 -4.42 3.75
C GLU A 5 5.10 -5.72 2.95
N LEU A 6 5.66 -5.64 1.75
CA LEU A 6 5.83 -6.80 0.87
C LEU A 6 7.24 -7.35 0.94
N ASN A 7 7.35 -8.65 1.20
CA ASN A 7 8.61 -9.38 1.22
C ASN A 7 8.56 -10.51 0.19
N LYS A 8 9.33 -10.40 -0.90
CA LYS A 8 9.33 -11.37 -2.02
C LYS A 8 9.50 -12.83 -1.61
N ASN A 9 10.43 -13.11 -0.68
CA ASN A 9 10.81 -14.46 -0.29
C ASN A 9 10.44 -14.80 1.16
N LYS A 10 9.63 -13.95 1.81
CA LYS A 10 9.27 -14.09 3.22
C LYS A 10 7.82 -13.70 3.43
N ILE A 11 7.39 -13.78 4.67
CA ILE A 11 6.09 -13.29 5.10
C ILE A 11 6.01 -11.76 4.89
N SER A 12 4.92 -11.34 4.25
CA SER A 12 4.50 -9.95 4.10
C SER A 12 3.48 -9.61 5.17
N THR A 13 3.38 -8.32 5.50
CA THR A 13 2.52 -7.82 6.58
C THR A 13 1.53 -6.80 6.03
N PHE A 14 0.28 -6.92 6.45
CA PHE A 14 -0.78 -5.94 6.20
C PHE A 14 -1.33 -5.46 7.55
N THR A 15 -1.04 -4.21 7.89
CA THR A 15 -1.59 -3.57 9.09
C THR A 15 -2.81 -2.74 8.67
N ALA A 16 -4.00 -3.22 8.99
CA ALA A 16 -5.25 -2.57 8.66
C ALA A 16 -5.61 -1.56 9.76
N PHE A 17 -5.53 -0.25 9.49
CA PHE A 17 -5.82 0.77 10.52
C PHE A 17 -7.33 1.05 10.64
N ALA A 18 -7.97 1.40 9.53
CA ALA A 18 -9.39 1.74 9.46
C ALA A 18 -9.90 1.63 8.02
N PHE A 19 -11.19 1.37 7.82
CA PHE A 19 -11.83 1.34 6.51
C PHE A 19 -11.29 0.25 5.57
N ASN A 20 -10.84 -0.89 6.09
CA ASN A 20 -10.44 -2.02 5.24
C ASN A 20 -11.51 -3.11 5.15
N PHE A 21 -12.41 -3.21 6.13
CA PHE A 21 -13.39 -4.30 6.22
C PHE A 21 -14.82 -3.82 6.51
N ILE A 22 -15.09 -2.52 6.37
CA ILE A 22 -16.42 -1.97 6.65
C ILE A 22 -17.29 -1.97 5.38
N ASP A 23 -18.61 -2.01 5.56
CA ASP A 23 -19.55 -1.60 4.53
C ASP A 23 -19.64 -0.07 4.56
N ASP A 24 -19.23 0.58 3.48
CA ASP A 24 -19.25 2.05 3.36
C ASP A 24 -20.67 2.63 3.41
N ASN A 25 -21.72 1.81 3.25
CA ASN A 25 -23.11 2.23 3.42
C ASN A 25 -23.56 2.25 4.88
N ASP A 26 -22.82 1.62 5.79
CA ASP A 26 -23.10 1.64 7.22
C ASP A 26 -22.36 2.80 7.91
N ARG A 27 -23.09 3.90 8.11
CA ARG A 27 -22.59 5.09 8.80
C ARG A 27 -22.09 4.80 10.23
N ALA A 28 -22.69 3.82 10.92
CA ALA A 28 -22.25 3.45 12.26
C ALA A 28 -20.91 2.71 12.21
N ALA A 29 -20.71 1.83 11.23
CA ALA A 29 -19.42 1.17 11.01
C ALA A 29 -18.30 2.17 10.71
N ALA A 30 -18.56 3.16 9.85
CA ALA A 30 -17.59 4.23 9.55
C ALA A 30 -17.24 5.06 10.80
N ALA A 31 -18.24 5.47 11.59
CA ALA A 31 -18.01 6.22 12.83
C ALA A 31 -17.19 5.41 13.86
N ASN A 32 -17.46 4.11 13.98
CA ASN A 32 -16.72 3.21 14.86
C ASN A 32 -15.27 3.02 14.41
N ALA A 33 -15.01 2.93 13.10
CA ALA A 33 -13.65 2.83 12.57
C ALA A 33 -12.82 4.07 12.93
N ILE A 34 -13.39 5.27 12.77
CA ILE A 34 -12.75 6.54 13.18
C ILE A 34 -12.51 6.57 14.69
N GLY A 35 -13.52 6.20 15.48
CA GLY A 35 -13.41 6.18 16.94
C GLY A 35 -12.34 5.22 17.46
N ASN A 36 -12.17 4.06 16.82
CA ASN A 36 -11.12 3.11 17.14
C ASN A 36 -9.74 3.62 16.76
N LEU A 37 -9.61 4.19 15.56
CA LEU A 37 -8.36 4.79 15.10
C LEU A 37 -7.88 5.89 16.06
N ASN A 38 -8.76 6.80 16.49
CA ASN A 38 -8.43 7.87 17.43
C ASN A 38 -8.01 7.36 18.81
N LYS A 39 -8.36 6.11 19.16
CA LYS A 39 -7.92 5.42 20.38
C LYS A 39 -6.63 4.61 20.17
N GLY A 40 -5.98 4.74 19.01
CA GLY A 40 -4.78 3.98 18.65
C GLY A 40 -5.05 2.50 18.35
N LYS A 41 -6.31 2.12 18.11
CA LYS A 41 -6.67 0.74 17.75
C LYS A 41 -6.67 0.58 16.23
N ASN A 42 -6.17 -0.56 15.76
CA ASN A 42 -6.24 -0.97 14.36
C ASN A 42 -7.27 -2.11 14.18
N GLU A 43 -7.69 -2.36 12.94
CA GLU A 43 -8.62 -3.46 12.58
C GLU A 43 -7.93 -4.83 12.63
N GLY A 44 -6.60 -4.83 12.59
CA GLY A 44 -5.74 -5.98 12.83
C GLY A 44 -4.40 -5.87 12.14
N VAL A 45 -3.49 -6.76 12.51
CA VAL A 45 -2.27 -7.05 11.77
C VAL A 45 -2.43 -8.41 11.13
N PHE A 46 -2.15 -8.51 9.85
CA PHE A 46 -2.32 -9.71 9.06
C PHE A 46 -1.01 -10.08 8.40
N LYS A 47 -0.80 -11.37 8.18
CA LYS A 47 0.40 -11.90 7.53
C LYS A 47 0.01 -12.82 6.38
N SER A 48 0.81 -12.83 5.32
CA SER A 48 0.64 -13.75 4.21
C SER A 48 1.95 -13.92 3.44
N GLN A 49 2.09 -15.05 2.75
CA GLN A 49 3.04 -15.15 1.65
C GLN A 49 2.32 -14.73 0.37
N ILE A 50 2.77 -13.63 -0.24
CA ILE A 50 2.15 -13.09 -1.44
C ILE A 50 2.30 -14.09 -2.59
N LYS A 51 1.23 -14.26 -3.37
CA LYS A 51 1.21 -15.12 -4.56
C LYS A 51 2.37 -14.74 -5.49
N PRO A 52 3.18 -15.71 -5.95
CA PRO A 52 4.34 -15.43 -6.80
C PRO A 52 3.99 -14.64 -8.08
N SER A 53 2.82 -14.89 -8.67
CA SER A 53 2.32 -14.16 -9.84
C SER A 53 2.09 -12.67 -9.57
N ASP A 54 1.61 -12.31 -8.38
CA ASP A 54 1.38 -10.91 -8.02
C ASP A 54 2.69 -10.17 -7.76
N ILE A 55 3.67 -10.84 -7.13
CA ILE A 55 5.03 -10.30 -7.00
C ILE A 55 5.66 -10.07 -8.38
N ALA A 56 5.56 -11.05 -9.29
CA ALA A 56 6.10 -10.93 -10.65
C ALA A 56 5.47 -9.76 -11.40
N ALA A 57 4.15 -9.58 -11.32
CA ALA A 57 3.46 -8.45 -11.95
C ALA A 57 3.90 -7.08 -11.38
N ILE A 58 4.18 -7.00 -10.08
CA ILE A 58 4.72 -5.79 -9.45
C ILE A 58 6.14 -5.51 -9.95
N GLU A 59 7.01 -6.53 -10.01
CA GLU A 59 8.38 -6.39 -10.50
C GLU A 59 8.42 -5.95 -11.98
N GLU A 60 7.58 -6.56 -12.82
CA GLU A 60 7.46 -6.20 -14.23
C GLU A 60 7.03 -4.74 -14.40
N LEU A 61 5.99 -4.31 -13.68
CA LEU A 61 5.53 -2.93 -13.73
C LEU A 61 6.58 -1.95 -13.22
N LEU A 62 7.27 -2.28 -12.12
CA LEU A 62 8.35 -1.44 -11.59
C LEU A 62 9.47 -1.26 -12.62
N ASN A 63 9.89 -2.34 -13.28
CA ASN A 63 10.90 -2.28 -14.33
C ASN A 63 10.43 -1.45 -15.53
N TYR A 64 9.15 -1.56 -15.91
CA TYR A 64 8.58 -0.80 -17.02
C TYR A 64 8.52 0.71 -16.75
N ILE A 65 8.14 1.13 -15.54
CA ILE A 65 7.92 2.56 -15.22
C ILE A 65 9.20 3.31 -14.86
N ASP A 66 10.36 2.64 -14.88
CA ASP A 66 11.66 3.20 -14.48
C ASP A 66 11.57 3.95 -13.14
N PHE A 67 11.04 3.26 -12.13
CA PHE A 67 10.72 3.84 -10.82
C PHE A 67 11.87 4.61 -10.13
N PRO A 68 13.18 4.29 -10.32
CA PRO A 68 14.25 5.08 -9.72
C PRO A 68 14.21 6.55 -10.16
N ASN A 69 13.78 6.82 -11.39
CA ASN A 69 13.78 8.15 -12.02
C ASN A 69 12.46 8.92 -11.87
N LEU A 70 11.43 8.34 -11.24
CA LEU A 70 10.20 9.06 -10.90
C LEU A 70 10.49 10.23 -9.95
N ASN A 71 9.61 11.22 -9.86
CA ASN A 71 9.75 12.26 -8.85
C ASN A 71 9.58 11.67 -7.45
N ASN A 72 10.22 12.28 -6.46
CA ASN A 72 10.06 11.87 -5.06
C ASN A 72 8.74 12.39 -4.45
N SER A 73 8.07 13.35 -5.11
CA SER A 73 6.83 13.95 -4.62
C SER A 73 5.88 14.27 -5.76
N TYR A 74 4.59 14.03 -5.52
CA TYR A 74 3.45 14.42 -6.34
C TYR A 74 2.35 15.01 -5.45
N SER A 75 1.63 16.01 -5.93
CA SER A 75 0.55 16.63 -5.18
C SER A 75 -0.46 17.35 -6.06
N ILE A 76 -1.67 17.53 -5.52
CA ILE A 76 -2.70 18.45 -6.05
C ILE A 76 -2.97 19.59 -5.08
N SER A 77 -3.45 20.70 -5.61
CA SER A 77 -3.90 21.86 -4.84
C SER A 77 -5.38 21.71 -4.46
N ALA A 78 -5.67 20.74 -3.59
CA ALA A 78 -7.00 20.47 -3.03
C ALA A 78 -6.85 20.01 -1.57
N THR A 79 -7.95 19.94 -0.82
CA THR A 79 -7.95 19.43 0.57
C THR A 79 -8.64 18.08 0.66
N ASP A 80 -8.42 17.37 1.76
CA ASP A 80 -9.13 16.13 2.13
C ASP A 80 -8.99 14.97 1.11
N ASN A 81 -7.94 15.00 0.30
CA ASN A 81 -7.60 13.91 -0.61
C ASN A 81 -6.77 12.80 0.05
N PRO A 82 -6.83 11.56 -0.47
CA PRO A 82 -6.02 10.45 0.02
C PRO A 82 -4.54 10.68 -0.26
N SER A 83 -3.68 10.12 0.60
CA SER A 83 -2.22 10.21 0.48
C SER A 83 -1.57 8.84 0.49
N SER A 84 -0.40 8.72 -0.13
CA SER A 84 0.47 7.55 -0.02
C SER A 84 1.93 7.95 0.19
N THR A 85 2.63 7.17 1.02
CA THR A 85 4.09 7.13 1.07
C THR A 85 4.54 5.76 0.60
N LEU A 86 5.14 5.68 -0.58
CA LEU A 86 5.67 4.45 -1.15
C LEU A 86 7.19 4.38 -0.94
N THR A 87 7.65 3.32 -0.29
CA THR A 87 9.08 3.01 -0.17
C THR A 87 9.41 1.74 -0.95
N ILE A 88 10.37 1.82 -1.86
CA ILE A 88 10.86 0.67 -2.64
C ILE A 88 12.32 0.44 -2.28
N VAL A 89 12.61 -0.76 -1.80
CA VAL A 89 13.97 -1.22 -1.48
C VAL A 89 14.40 -2.17 -2.59
N TYR A 90 15.50 -1.85 -3.27
CA TYR A 90 15.94 -2.59 -4.46
C TYR A 90 17.46 -2.63 -4.56
N ASN A 91 17.98 -3.49 -5.42
CA ASN A 91 19.42 -3.60 -5.67
C ASN A 91 19.75 -3.06 -7.07
N THR A 92 20.84 -2.31 -7.17
CA THR A 92 21.52 -2.04 -8.46
C THR A 92 22.87 -2.74 -8.42
N GLY A 93 22.97 -3.90 -9.07
CA GLY A 93 24.11 -4.80 -8.88
C GLY A 93 24.20 -5.27 -7.42
N LYS A 94 25.33 -4.99 -6.76
CA LYS A 94 25.56 -5.34 -5.33
C LYS A 94 25.12 -4.24 -4.34
N ILE A 95 24.65 -3.10 -4.83
CA ILE A 95 24.35 -1.93 -4.00
C ILE A 95 22.85 -1.89 -3.70
N LYS A 96 22.50 -1.95 -2.41
CA LYS A 96 21.12 -1.71 -1.93
C LYS A 96 20.78 -0.23 -2.03
N LYS A 97 19.64 0.09 -2.63
CA LYS A 97 19.09 1.43 -2.79
C LYS A 97 17.67 1.52 -2.25
N ILE A 98 17.24 2.75 -1.97
CA ILE A 98 15.91 3.06 -1.45
C ILE A 98 15.34 4.20 -2.31
N LYS A 99 14.13 3.99 -2.83
CA LYS A 99 13.32 5.04 -3.45
C LYS A 99 12.15 5.34 -2.53
N LYS A 100 11.92 6.63 -2.24
CA LYS A 100 10.74 7.10 -1.50
C LYS A 100 9.95 8.04 -2.40
N ILE A 101 8.63 7.83 -2.47
CA ILE A 101 7.70 8.66 -3.24
C ILE A 101 6.53 9.01 -2.33
N GLU A 102 6.27 10.30 -2.18
CA GLU A 102 5.09 10.84 -1.49
C GLU A 102 4.10 11.33 -2.54
N ASP A 103 2.83 10.94 -2.42
CA ASP A 103 1.80 11.32 -3.39
C ASP A 103 0.51 11.74 -2.67
N TYR A 104 0.26 13.04 -2.63
CA TYR A 104 -0.98 13.64 -2.13
C TYR A 104 -2.00 13.73 -3.27
N GLY A 105 -3.10 12.99 -3.13
CA GLY A 105 -4.15 12.84 -4.15
C GLY A 105 -3.96 11.62 -5.06
N LEU A 106 -2.90 10.82 -4.88
CA LEU A 106 -2.59 9.65 -5.70
C LEU A 106 -2.53 10.00 -7.20
N VAL A 107 -1.94 11.16 -7.50
CA VAL A 107 -2.01 11.82 -8.80
C VAL A 107 -0.82 11.58 -9.70
N GLY A 108 0.17 10.80 -9.25
CA GLY A 108 1.40 10.50 -9.97
C GLY A 108 1.21 9.93 -11.39
N THR A 109 2.31 9.46 -11.99
CA THR A 109 2.29 8.99 -13.38
C THR A 109 1.28 7.85 -13.58
N TYR A 110 0.86 7.63 -14.83
CA TYR A 110 -0.04 6.52 -15.15
C TYR A 110 0.46 5.16 -14.63
N GLY A 111 1.77 4.92 -14.76
CA GLY A 111 2.43 3.73 -14.23
C GLY A 111 2.38 3.64 -12.70
N LEU A 112 2.62 4.75 -11.99
CA LEU A 112 2.56 4.80 -10.53
C LEU A 112 1.12 4.56 -10.01
N LYS A 113 0.12 5.15 -10.68
CA LYS A 113 -1.31 4.88 -10.39
C LYS A 113 -1.68 3.41 -10.57
N LYS A 114 -1.16 2.78 -11.63
CA LYS A 114 -1.36 1.35 -11.86
C LYS A 114 -0.73 0.50 -10.75
N LEU A 115 0.47 0.88 -10.30
CA LEU A 115 1.15 0.22 -9.18
C LEU A 115 0.32 0.34 -7.90
N TYR A 116 -0.16 1.53 -7.55
CA TYR A 116 -1.05 1.72 -6.39
C TYR A 116 -2.28 0.82 -6.45
N LYS A 117 -2.94 0.71 -7.61
CA LYS A 117 -4.09 -0.17 -7.78
C LYS A 117 -3.74 -1.64 -7.49
N ILE A 118 -2.59 -2.13 -7.97
CA ILE A 118 -2.14 -3.51 -7.68
C ILE A 118 -1.90 -3.67 -6.17
N LEU A 119 -1.13 -2.78 -5.56
CA LEU A 119 -0.81 -2.82 -4.13
C LEU A 119 -2.07 -2.75 -3.25
N PHE A 120 -3.05 -1.92 -3.61
CA PHE A 120 -4.27 -1.76 -2.85
C PHE A 120 -5.17 -3.00 -2.94
N ASN A 121 -5.18 -3.66 -4.08
CA ASN A 121 -5.91 -4.90 -4.31
C ASN A 121 -5.30 -6.08 -3.53
N LEU A 122 -4.00 -6.05 -3.20
CA LEU A 122 -3.37 -7.09 -2.39
C LEU A 122 -4.07 -7.30 -1.05
N ARG A 123 -4.69 -6.28 -0.47
CA ARG A 123 -5.47 -6.40 0.78
C ARG A 123 -6.63 -7.39 0.70
N PHE A 124 -7.13 -7.67 -0.51
CA PHE A 124 -8.36 -8.44 -0.72
C PHE A 124 -8.17 -9.71 -1.52
N ASN A 125 -7.02 -9.90 -2.17
CA ASN A 125 -6.80 -11.03 -3.08
C ASN A 125 -5.67 -11.98 -2.64
N GLN A 126 -5.16 -11.82 -1.41
CA GLN A 126 -4.19 -12.73 -0.79
C GLN A 126 -4.83 -13.47 0.38
N ASP A 127 -4.21 -14.58 0.77
CA ASP A 127 -4.65 -15.40 1.90
C ASP A 127 -4.09 -14.80 3.21
N TRP A 128 -4.69 -13.69 3.64
CA TRP A 128 -4.27 -12.96 4.84
C TRP A 128 -4.73 -13.66 6.12
N GLU A 129 -3.78 -14.07 6.94
CA GLU A 129 -4.05 -14.62 8.27
C GLU A 129 -3.91 -13.54 9.34
N LYS A 130 -4.95 -13.38 10.17
CA LYS A 130 -4.89 -12.44 11.29
C LYS A 130 -3.87 -12.92 12.32
N MET A 131 -2.98 -12.03 12.74
CA MET A 131 -2.05 -12.29 13.83
C MET A 131 -2.79 -12.25 15.18
N PRO A 132 -2.38 -13.10 16.14
CA PRO A 132 -2.96 -13.13 17.48
C PRO A 132 -2.74 -11.82 18.26
#